data_AF-A0A7W8QW20-F1
#
_entry.id   AF-A0A7W8QW20-F1
#
_cell.length_a   1.000
_cell.length_b   1.000
_cell.length_c   1.000
_cell.angle_alpha   90.00
_cell.angle_beta   90.00
_cell.angle_gamma   90.00
#
_symmetry.space_group_name_H-M   'P 1'
#
loop_
_entity.id
_entity.type
_entity.pdbx_description
1 polymer ?
#
loop_
_entity_poly.entity_id
_entity_poly.type
_entity_poly.pdbx_seq_one_letter_code
_entity_poly.pdbx_strand_id
1 'polypeptide(L)'
;MLLKPLSILLLFSLLTANCSNLFVYLGFEANQNYIAKELCINRDKPQLHCNGKCYLMKKLKQAQEKEQKQERQSQKVQLQDALVTQKLVCISPVKQLRSSRAAEIPFALPRHSSAIFHPPQEN
;
A
#
# COMPACT_ATOMS: atom_id res chain seq x y z
N MET A 1 34.68 26.78 -4.69
CA MET A 1 34.19 26.49 -6.06
C MET A 1 33.56 25.09 -6.21
N LEU A 2 33.66 24.19 -5.23
CA LEU A 2 33.08 22.83 -5.25
C LEU A 2 31.60 22.73 -4.81
N LEU A 3 31.04 23.76 -4.17
CA LEU A 3 29.63 23.72 -3.72
C LEU A 3 28.62 23.72 -4.90
N LYS A 4 28.95 24.41 -5.99
CA LYS A 4 28.10 24.49 -7.20
C LYS A 4 27.91 23.12 -7.88
N PRO A 5 28.97 22.35 -8.20
CA PRO A 5 28.79 21.01 -8.76
C PRO A 5 28.12 20.05 -7.77
N LEU A 6 28.36 20.21 -6.46
CA LEU A 6 27.69 19.40 -5.44
C LEU A 6 26.16 19.62 -5.42
N SER A 7 25.70 20.87 -5.50
CA SER A 7 24.27 21.18 -5.59
C SER A 7 23.64 20.63 -6.87
N ILE A 8 24.34 20.71 -8.01
CA ILE A 8 23.88 20.16 -9.29
C ILE A 8 23.76 18.62 -9.20
N LEU A 9 24.75 17.95 -8.60
CA LEU A 9 24.72 16.51 -8.38
C LEU A 9 23.54 16.08 -7.50
N LEU A 10 23.28 16.82 -6.42
CA LEU A 10 22.15 16.57 -5.52
C LEU A 10 20.80 16.71 -6.24
N LEU A 11 20.64 17.79 -7.03
CA LEU A 11 19.44 18.00 -7.84
C LEU A 11 19.24 16.85 -8.83
N PHE A 12 20.28 16.44 -9.55
CA PHE A 12 20.19 15.33 -10.51
C PHE A 12 19.80 14.01 -9.83
N SER A 13 20.38 13.71 -8.66
CA SER A 13 20.04 12.53 -7.87
C SER A 13 18.56 12.49 -7.48
N LEU A 14 17.99 13.63 -7.04
CA LEU A 14 16.58 13.77 -6.69
C LEU A 14 15.66 13.58 -7.91
N LEU A 15 16.07 14.07 -9.08
CA LEU A 15 15.33 13.87 -10.33
C LEU A 15 15.29 12.39 -10.70
N THR A 16 16.42 11.68 -10.63
CA THR A 16 16.50 10.25 -10.99
C THR A 16 15.70 9.34 -10.06
N ALA A 17 15.42 9.76 -8.83
CA ALA A 17 14.69 8.96 -7.84
C ALA A 17 13.25 8.63 -8.26
N ASN A 18 12.65 9.42 -9.17
CA ASN A 18 11.26 9.27 -9.60
C ASN A 18 11.13 8.68 -11.03
N CYS A 19 12.23 8.24 -11.63
CA CYS A 19 12.28 7.82 -13.03
C CYS A 19 11.99 6.32 -13.27
N SER A 20 11.40 5.60 -12.32
CA SER A 20 11.13 4.15 -12.44
C SER A 20 10.40 3.78 -13.74
N ASN A 21 9.37 4.56 -14.10
CA ASN A 21 8.59 4.37 -15.32
C ASN A 21 9.36 4.71 -16.61
N LEU A 22 10.35 5.62 -16.55
CA LEU A 22 11.18 5.94 -17.72
C LEU A 22 12.07 4.77 -18.12
N PHE A 23 12.64 4.04 -17.15
CA PHE A 23 13.41 2.84 -17.45
C PHE A 23 12.57 1.74 -18.12
N VAL A 24 11.31 1.59 -17.71
CA VAL A 24 10.37 0.64 -18.34
C VAL A 24 10.10 1.03 -19.80
N TYR A 25 9.92 2.32 -20.07
CA TYR A 25 9.69 2.83 -21.42
C TYR A 25 10.93 2.68 -22.32
N LEU A 26 12.11 3.07 -21.83
CA LEU A 26 13.36 2.95 -22.59
C LEU A 26 13.68 1.50 -22.94
N GLY A 27 13.48 0.56 -22.00
CA GLY A 27 13.65 -0.87 -22.26
C GLY A 27 12.63 -1.42 -23.27
N PHE A 28 11.41 -0.87 -23.30
CA PHE A 28 10.41 -1.22 -24.31
C PHE A 28 10.83 -0.73 -25.70
N GLU A 29 11.30 0.51 -25.82
CA GLU A 29 11.72 1.10 -27.09
C GLU A 29 12.93 0.36 -27.68
N ALA A 30 13.95 0.08 -26.87
CA ALA A 30 15.15 -0.64 -27.29
C ALA A 30 14.86 -2.05 -27.85
N ASN A 31 13.84 -2.73 -27.32
CA ASN A 31 13.48 -4.11 -27.69
C ASN A 31 12.11 -4.22 -28.36
N GLN A 32 11.55 -3.12 -28.89
CA GLN A 32 10.16 -3.08 -29.35
C GLN A 32 9.84 -4.15 -30.40
N ASN A 33 10.77 -4.39 -31.33
CA ASN A 33 10.62 -5.41 -32.37
C ASN A 33 10.48 -6.82 -31.81
N TYR A 34 11.31 -7.17 -30.83
CA TYR A 34 11.24 -8.47 -30.15
C TYR A 34 9.94 -8.59 -29.35
N ILE A 35 9.56 -7.53 -28.62
CA ILE A 35 8.33 -7.50 -27.83
C ILE A 35 7.09 -7.67 -28.71
N ALA A 36 7.05 -7.00 -29.87
CA ALA A 36 5.95 -7.09 -30.82
C ALA A 36 5.80 -8.50 -31.42
N LYS A 37 6.91 -9.20 -31.68
CA LYS A 37 6.91 -10.54 -32.29
C LYS A 37 6.62 -11.65 -31.28
N GLU A 38 7.31 -11.64 -30.14
CA GLU A 38 7.32 -12.78 -29.21
C GLU A 38 6.34 -12.59 -28.03
N LEU A 39 6.25 -11.37 -27.49
CA LEU A 39 5.59 -11.09 -26.21
C LEU A 39 4.19 -10.44 -26.34
N CYS A 40 3.86 -9.93 -27.52
CA CYS A 40 2.59 -9.26 -27.79
C CYS A 40 1.44 -10.27 -27.87
N ILE A 41 0.40 -10.08 -27.05
CA ILE A 41 -0.79 -10.95 -27.07
C ILE A 41 -1.67 -10.76 -28.32
N ASN A 42 -1.52 -9.62 -29.01
CA ASN A 42 -2.28 -9.26 -30.21
C ASN A 42 -1.46 -9.46 -31.51
N ARG A 43 -0.38 -10.24 -31.46
CA ARG A 43 0.49 -10.50 -32.63
C ARG A 43 -0.26 -11.10 -33.82
N ASP A 44 -1.30 -11.90 -33.54
CA ASP A 44 -2.14 -12.56 -34.56
C ASP A 44 -3.22 -11.62 -35.16
N LYS A 45 -3.28 -10.36 -34.70
CA LYS A 45 -4.27 -9.35 -35.13
C LYS A 45 -3.56 -8.10 -35.66
N PRO A 46 -2.89 -8.17 -36.82
CA PRO A 46 -2.12 -7.05 -37.38
C PRO A 46 -2.97 -5.79 -37.63
N GLN A 47 -4.26 -5.95 -37.90
CA GLN A 47 -5.20 -4.84 -38.09
C GLN A 47 -5.35 -3.90 -36.88
N LEU A 48 -4.93 -4.35 -35.68
CA LEU A 48 -4.98 -3.53 -34.47
C LEU A 48 -3.76 -2.62 -34.28
N HIS A 49 -2.72 -2.77 -35.11
CA HIS A 49 -1.48 -1.97 -35.04
C HIS A 49 -0.90 -1.85 -33.61
N CYS A 50 -0.99 -2.95 -32.83
CA CYS A 50 -0.65 -2.93 -31.41
C CYS A 50 0.86 -2.72 -31.16
N ASN A 51 1.73 -3.34 -31.97
CA ASN A 51 3.19 -3.15 -31.92
C ASN A 51 3.79 -3.30 -30.50
N GLY A 52 3.31 -4.26 -29.71
CA GLY A 52 3.78 -4.52 -28.35
C GLY A 52 3.22 -3.59 -27.26
N LYS A 53 2.39 -2.59 -27.59
CA LYS A 53 1.82 -1.63 -26.61
C LYS A 53 1.03 -2.29 -25.47
N CYS A 54 0.37 -3.42 -25.75
CA CYS A 54 -0.33 -4.21 -24.73
C CYS A 54 0.62 -4.72 -23.62
N TYR A 55 1.84 -5.12 -23.99
CA TYR A 55 2.86 -5.57 -23.06
C TYR A 55 3.39 -4.42 -22.21
N LEU A 56 3.66 -3.26 -22.84
CA LEU A 56 4.08 -2.05 -22.15
C LEU A 56 3.06 -1.63 -21.08
N MET A 57 1.78 -1.56 -21.45
CA MET A 57 0.70 -1.22 -20.53
C MET A 57 0.62 -2.20 -19.35
N LYS A 58 0.80 -3.50 -19.59
CA LYS A 58 0.84 -4.51 -18.53
C LYS A 58 2.02 -4.28 -17.58
N LYS A 59 3.21 -3.94 -18.09
CA LYS A 59 4.39 -3.66 -17.26
C LYS A 59 4.24 -2.40 -16.43
N LEU A 60 3.69 -1.33 -16.99
CA LEU A 60 3.39 -0.09 -16.28
C LEU A 60 2.38 -0.34 -15.14
N LYS A 61 1.29 -1.08 -15.41
CA LYS A 61 0.31 -1.44 -14.38
C LYS A 61 0.95 -2.26 -13.25
N GLN A 62 1.81 -3.22 -13.59
CA GLN A 62 2.54 -4.01 -12.59
C GLN A 62 3.49 -3.15 -11.74
N ALA A 63 4.14 -2.14 -12.32
CA ALA A 63 4.99 -1.22 -11.57
C ALA A 63 4.15 -0.40 -10.59
N GLN A 64 3.03 0.16 -11.05
CA GLN A 64 2.11 0.94 -10.23
C GLN A 64 1.50 0.12 -9.07
N GLU A 65 1.09 -1.13 -9.34
CA GLU A 65 0.55 -2.01 -8.29
C GLU A 65 1.58 -2.36 -7.22
N LYS A 66 2.86 -2.49 -7.60
CA LYS A 66 3.96 -2.71 -6.64
C LYS A 66 4.18 -1.49 -5.76
N GLU A 67 4.22 -0.29 -6.35
CA GLU A 67 4.34 0.97 -5.62
C GLU A 67 3.18 1.11 -4.61
N GLN A 68 1.94 0.91 -5.07
CA GLN A 68 0.75 0.97 -4.20
C GLN A 68 0.72 -0.09 -3.10
N LYS A 69 1.28 -1.29 -3.36
CA LYS A 69 1.39 -2.35 -2.34
C LYS A 69 2.44 -1.97 -1.28
N GLN A 70 3.56 -1.39 -1.70
CA GLN A 70 4.62 -0.93 -0.81
C GLN A 70 4.16 0.25 0.06
N GLU A 71 3.42 1.20 -0.50
CA GLU A 71 2.77 2.29 0.25
C GLU A 71 1.82 1.75 1.31
N ARG A 72 0.92 0.82 0.94
CA ARG A 72 0.00 0.18 1.89
C ARG A 72 0.72 -0.60 2.99
N GLN A 73 1.84 -1.26 2.68
CA GLN A 73 2.66 -1.93 3.69
C GLN A 73 3.32 -0.94 4.64
N SER A 74 3.89 0.16 4.12
CA SER A 74 4.47 1.23 4.93
C SER A 74 3.43 1.86 5.88
N GLN A 75 2.22 2.13 5.37
CA GLN A 75 1.13 2.67 6.18
C GLN A 75 0.67 1.72 7.29
N LYS A 76 0.65 0.40 7.04
CA LYS A 76 0.36 -0.60 8.07
C LYS A 76 1.42 -0.66 9.17
N VAL A 77 2.71 -0.54 8.80
CA VAL A 77 3.82 -0.51 9.78
C VAL A 77 3.69 0.72 10.69
N GLN A 78 3.43 1.91 10.12
CA GLN A 78 3.27 3.13 10.94
C GLN A 78 2.08 3.06 11.91
N LEU A 79 0.96 2.42 11.51
CA LEU A 79 -0.18 2.24 12.40
C LEU A 79 0.13 1.28 13.56
N GLN A 80 0.94 0.25 13.31
CA GLN A 80 1.37 -0.68 14.35
C GLN A 80 2.28 0.00 15.38
N ASP A 81 3.24 0.84 14.94
CA ASP A 81 4.07 1.61 15.88
C ASP A 81 3.26 2.62 16.72
N ALA A 82 2.23 3.24 16.13
CA ALA A 82 1.34 4.15 16.84
C ALA A 82 0.49 3.43 17.92
N LEU A 83 0.02 2.20 17.64
CA LEU A 83 -0.78 1.40 18.59
C LEU A 83 0.06 0.80 19.73
N VAL A 84 1.33 0.44 19.48
CA VAL A 84 2.22 -0.14 20.50
C VAL A 84 2.68 0.90 21.53
N THR A 85 2.51 2.20 21.25
CA THR A 85 2.91 3.29 22.15
C THR A 85 1.82 3.68 23.18
N GLN A 86 0.65 3.04 23.18
CA GLN A 86 -0.30 3.15 24.30
C GLN A 86 0.02 2.12 25.38
N LYS A 87 1.18 2.27 26.05
CA LYS A 87 1.25 1.80 27.44
C LYS A 87 0.37 2.75 28.26
N LEU A 88 -0.89 2.36 28.52
CA LEU A 88 -1.69 3.02 29.56
C LEU A 88 -0.99 2.78 30.90
N VAL A 89 -0.05 3.64 31.26
CA VAL A 89 0.52 3.69 32.59
C VAL A 89 -0.39 4.57 33.43
N CYS A 90 -1.39 3.97 34.06
CA CYS A 90 -2.13 4.63 35.14
C CYS A 90 -1.25 4.65 36.39
N ILE A 91 -0.54 5.75 36.61
CA ILE A 91 0.11 6.02 37.91
C ILE A 91 -0.96 6.69 38.79
N SER A 92 -1.70 5.89 39.56
CA SER A 92 -2.47 6.45 40.68
C SER A 92 -1.60 6.39 41.95
N PRO A 93 -1.48 7.48 42.72
CA PRO A 93 -0.84 7.39 44.02
C PRO A 93 -1.77 6.60 44.94
N VAL A 94 -1.39 5.37 45.25
CA VAL A 94 -2.07 4.52 46.22
C VAL A 94 -2.04 5.22 47.58
N LYS A 95 -3.12 5.91 47.94
CA LYS A 95 -3.45 6.13 49.35
C LYS A 95 -4.16 4.87 49.80
N GLN A 96 -3.46 4.10 50.63
CA GLN A 96 -3.95 2.86 51.22
C GLN A 96 -5.21 3.14 52.05
N LEU A 97 -6.37 3.03 51.41
CA LEU A 97 -7.67 3.13 52.05
C LEU A 97 -8.10 1.73 52.47
N ARG A 98 -8.37 1.63 53.78
CA ARG A 98 -8.83 0.43 54.50
C ARG A 98 -9.95 -0.30 53.77
N SER A 99 -9.77 -1.62 53.68
CA SER A 99 -10.74 -2.71 53.53
C SER A 99 -12.23 -2.34 53.53
N SER A 100 -12.90 -2.65 52.42
CA SER A 100 -14.22 -3.30 52.47
C SER A 100 -14.29 -4.32 51.35
N ARG A 101 -14.80 -5.53 51.63
CA ARG A 101 -14.90 -6.62 50.66
C ARG A 101 -15.78 -6.15 49.49
N ALA A 102 -15.25 -6.21 48.26
CA ALA A 102 -16.07 -5.99 47.08
C ALA A 102 -16.98 -7.21 46.89
N ALA A 103 -18.29 -7.00 46.93
CA ALA A 103 -19.24 -7.98 46.41
C ALA A 103 -19.00 -8.11 44.90
N GLU A 104 -18.81 -9.33 44.41
CA GLU A 104 -18.65 -9.61 42.98
C GLU A 104 -19.94 -9.21 42.25
N ILE A 105 -19.84 -8.24 41.34
CA ILE A 105 -20.95 -7.87 40.48
C ILE A 105 -20.92 -8.83 39.28
N PRO A 106 -21.96 -9.67 39.05
CA PRO A 106 -21.98 -10.55 37.89
C PRO A 106 -22.13 -9.70 36.63
N PHE A 107 -21.14 -9.79 35.74
CA PHE A 107 -21.17 -9.17 34.43
C PHE A 107 -22.21 -9.89 33.55
N ALA A 108 -23.32 -9.21 33.27
CA ALA A 108 -24.30 -9.67 32.30
C ALA A 108 -23.98 -9.05 30.93
N LEU A 109 -23.75 -9.91 29.93
CA LEU A 109 -23.58 -9.47 28.54
C LEU A 109 -24.84 -8.74 28.04
N PRO A 110 -24.71 -7.67 27.24
CA PRO A 110 -25.85 -7.04 26.59
C PRO A 110 -26.53 -8.05 25.66
N ARG A 111 -27.81 -8.33 25.90
CA ARG A 111 -28.60 -9.22 25.05
C ARG A 111 -28.94 -8.48 23.76
N HIS A 112 -28.19 -8.73 22.69
CA HIS A 112 -28.52 -8.20 21.37
C HIS A 112 -29.85 -8.82 20.88
N SER A 113 -30.79 -7.95 20.47
CA SER A 113 -32.03 -8.38 19.83
C SER A 113 -31.73 -8.84 18.41
N SER A 114 -31.98 -10.12 18.13
CA SER A 114 -31.80 -10.74 16.81
C SER A 114 -32.87 -10.31 15.80
N ALA A 115 -33.78 -9.40 16.15
CA ALA A 115 -34.90 -8.99 15.30
C ALA A 115 -34.51 -8.08 14.13
N ILE A 116 -33.29 -7.50 14.13
CA ILE A 116 -32.91 -6.45 13.18
C ILE A 116 -32.23 -7.01 11.91
N PHE A 117 -31.76 -8.26 11.93
CA PHE A 117 -31.09 -8.87 10.77
C PHE A 117 -31.95 -9.96 10.14
N HIS A 118 -32.61 -9.63 9.03
CA HIS A 118 -33.14 -10.60 8.09
C HIS A 118 -32.50 -10.36 6.71
N PRO A 119 -32.00 -11.40 6.03
CA PRO A 119 -31.49 -11.27 4.67
C PRO A 119 -32.64 -10.94 3.69
N PRO A 120 -32.35 -10.23 2.59
CA PRO A 120 -33.33 -9.94 1.54
C PRO A 120 -33.83 -11.26 0.92
N GLN A 121 -35.15 -11.40 0.82
CA GLN A 121 -35.78 -12.52 0.11
C GLN A 121 -35.70 -12.22 -1.40
N GLU A 122 -35.04 -13.11 -2.15
CA GLU A 122 -35.09 -13.05 -3.62
C GLU A 122 -36.50 -13.39 -4.11
N ASN A 123 -36.99 -12.60 -5.05
CA ASN A 123 -38.09 -12.94 -5.94
C ASN A 123 -37.65 -12.68 -7.38
#